data_AF-A0A3B0XTL3-F1
#
_entry.id   AF-A0A3B0XTL3-F1
#
_cell.length_a   1.000
_cell.length_b   1.000
_cell.length_c   1.000
_cell.angle_alpha   90.00
_cell.angle_beta   90.00
_cell.angle_gamma   90.00
#
_symmetry.space_group_name_H-M   'P 1'
#
loop_
_entity.id
_entity.type
_entity.pdbx_description
1 polymer ?
#
loop_
_entity_poly.entity_id
_entity_poly.type
_entity_poly.pdbx_seq_one_letter_code
_entity_poly.pdbx_strand_id
1 'polypeptide(L)'
;MRGLIWSIFLLILLPLQLQGMQEDFFSMSLEELLQVEVYGSTLTPESLKTVPSAVTVFTQHEISRMGLDTLGELMNLVPGFQSY
;
A
#
# COMPACT_ATOMS: atom_id res chain seq x y z
N MET A 1 -35.40 8.80 29.34
CA MET A 1 -34.12 9.55 29.27
C MET A 1 -32.87 8.71 29.63
N ARG A 2 -32.99 7.53 30.26
CA ARG A 2 -31.83 6.68 30.63
C ARG A 2 -31.21 5.90 29.44
N GLY A 3 -32.05 5.45 28.50
CA GLY A 3 -31.59 4.73 27.29
C GLY A 3 -30.82 5.59 26.30
N LEU A 4 -31.17 6.88 26.17
CA LEU A 4 -30.48 7.82 25.29
C LEU A 4 -29.01 8.04 25.71
N ILE A 5 -28.76 8.08 27.02
CA ILE A 5 -27.41 8.23 27.59
C ILE A 5 -26.56 7.00 27.29
N TRP A 6 -27.15 5.80 27.37
CA TRP A 6 -26.48 4.54 27.02
C TRP A 6 -26.18 4.46 25.52
N SER A 7 -27.08 4.92 24.66
CA SER A 7 -26.85 4.95 23.21
C SER A 7 -25.77 5.95 22.82
N ILE A 8 -25.70 7.12 23.47
CA ILE A 8 -24.64 8.11 23.25
C ILE A 8 -23.29 7.57 23.74
N PHE A 9 -23.26 6.88 24.88
CA PHE A 9 -22.04 6.25 25.39
C PHE A 9 -21.52 5.16 24.46
N LEU A 10 -22.42 4.36 23.87
CA LEU A 10 -22.07 3.33 22.88
C LEU A 10 -21.51 3.93 21.58
N LEU A 11 -22.05 5.07 21.13
CA LEU A 11 -21.59 5.78 19.93
C LEU A 11 -20.20 6.43 20.10
N ILE A 12 -19.84 6.83 21.31
CA ILE A 12 -18.53 7.44 21.62
C ILE A 12 -17.41 6.38 21.73
N LEU A 13 -17.75 5.11 22.03
CA LEU A 13 -16.75 4.02 22.09
C LEU A 13 -16.38 3.42 20.72
N LEU A 14 -17.16 3.67 19.65
CA LEU A 14 -16.91 3.08 18.33
C LEU A 14 -15.60 3.51 17.60
N PRO A 15 -15.07 4.74 17.73
CA PRO A 15 -13.94 5.17 16.90
C PRO A 15 -12.56 4.72 17.40
N LEU A 16 -12.47 3.90 18.46
CA LEU A 16 -11.18 3.49 19.04
C LEU A 16 -10.45 2.37 18.29
N GLN A 17 -11.01 1.83 17.20
CA GLN A 17 -10.42 0.68 16.47
C GLN A 17 -9.81 1.02 15.10
N LEU A 18 -9.58 2.30 14.78
CA LEU A 18 -8.95 2.69 13.50
C LEU A 18 -7.50 3.14 13.65
N GLN A 19 -6.75 2.46 14.52
CA GLN A 19 -5.29 2.56 14.47
C GLN A 19 -4.81 1.53 13.46
N GLY A 20 -4.87 1.91 12.19
CA GLY A 20 -4.21 1.14 11.12
C GLY A 20 -2.77 0.92 11.53
N MET A 21 -2.34 -0.34 11.56
CA MET A 21 -0.97 -0.73 11.85
C MET A 21 -0.12 -0.18 10.71
N GLN A 22 0.35 1.05 10.86
CA GLN A 22 1.26 1.69 9.93
C GLN A 22 2.61 1.04 10.20
N GLU A 23 2.85 -0.10 9.55
CA GLU A 23 4.16 -0.73 9.54
C GLU A 23 5.16 0.30 9.01
N ASP A 24 6.06 0.75 9.88
CA ASP A 24 7.08 1.72 9.53
C ASP A 24 8.19 1.00 8.76
N PHE A 25 7.95 0.81 7.47
CA PHE A 25 8.87 0.15 6.54
C PHE A 25 10.25 0.82 6.51
N PHE A 26 10.35 2.10 6.89
CA PHE A 26 11.62 2.83 6.93
C PHE A 26 12.45 2.56 8.19
N SER A 27 11.83 1.96 9.21
CA SER A 27 12.52 1.52 10.44
C SER A 27 13.02 0.08 10.37
N MET A 28 12.58 -0.69 9.37
CA MET A 28 12.95 -2.10 9.19
C MET A 28 14.38 -2.25 8.64
N SER A 29 15.07 -3.30 9.05
CA SER A 29 16.34 -3.72 8.44
C SER A 29 16.13 -4.22 7.00
N LEU A 30 17.22 -4.27 6.21
CA LEU A 30 17.15 -4.77 4.84
C LEU A 30 16.67 -6.23 4.81
N GLU A 31 17.12 -7.05 5.76
CA GLU A 31 16.72 -8.45 5.91
C GLU A 31 15.21 -8.60 6.19
N GLU A 32 14.65 -7.73 7.03
CA GLU A 32 13.21 -7.70 7.34
C GLU A 32 12.40 -7.20 6.14
N LEU A 33 12.87 -6.15 5.45
CA LEU A 33 12.23 -5.63 4.22
C LEU A 33 12.11 -6.68 3.12
N LEU A 34 13.06 -7.63 3.06
CA LEU A 34 13.03 -8.72 2.09
C LEU A 34 11.97 -9.79 2.38
N GLN A 35 11.50 -9.86 3.62
CA GLN A 35 10.48 -10.80 4.08
C GLN A 35 9.07 -10.22 3.98
N VAL A 36 8.93 -8.93 3.68
CA VAL A 36 7.62 -8.29 3.48
C VAL A 36 6.92 -8.92 2.27
N GLU A 37 5.71 -9.43 2.51
CA GLU A 37 4.87 -9.99 1.46
C GLU A 37 4.29 -8.86 0.60
N VAL A 38 4.35 -9.01 -0.72
CA VAL A 38 3.73 -8.09 -1.67
C VAL A 38 2.70 -8.84 -2.51
N TYR A 39 1.54 -8.22 -2.67
CA TYR A 39 0.51 -8.74 -3.54
C TYR A 39 0.77 -8.27 -4.97
N GLY A 40 1.18 -9.21 -5.83
CA GLY A 40 1.32 -8.98 -7.26
C GLY A 40 0.00 -9.15 -8.03
N SER A 41 0.07 -9.07 -9.36
CA SER A 41 -1.09 -9.26 -10.25
C SER A 41 -1.70 -10.67 -10.19
N THR A 42 -1.00 -11.64 -9.61
CA THR A 42 -1.47 -13.02 -9.39
C THR A 42 -2.40 -13.17 -8.18
N LEU A 43 -2.56 -12.11 -7.37
CA LEU A 43 -3.33 -12.11 -6.10
C LEU A 43 -2.86 -13.17 -5.09
N THR A 44 -1.66 -13.72 -5.28
CA THR A 44 -0.97 -14.60 -4.33
C THR A 44 0.07 -13.78 -3.56
N PRO A 45 0.16 -13.94 -2.22
CA PRO A 45 1.23 -13.31 -1.45
C PRO A 45 2.55 -14.00 -1.81
N GLU A 46 3.48 -13.25 -2.38
CA GLU A 46 4.83 -13.73 -2.69
C GLU A 46 5.85 -12.62 -2.38
N SER A 47 7.07 -12.99 -2.00
CA SER A 47 8.17 -12.03 -1.84
C SER A 47 8.64 -11.54 -3.20
N LEU A 48 9.10 -10.28 -3.32
CA LEU A 48 9.74 -9.76 -4.54
C LEU A 48 10.86 -10.66 -5.05
N LYS A 49 11.52 -11.43 -4.17
CA LYS A 49 12.59 -12.36 -4.53
C LYS A 49 12.09 -13.66 -5.18
N THR A 50 10.86 -14.07 -4.91
CA THR A 50 10.33 -15.38 -5.31
C THR A 50 9.33 -15.30 -6.46
N VAL A 51 8.81 -14.10 -6.77
CA VAL A 51 7.87 -13.90 -7.87
C VAL A 51 8.54 -14.26 -9.22
N PRO A 52 7.98 -15.19 -10.01
CA PRO A 52 8.55 -15.62 -11.29
C PRO A 52 8.19 -14.63 -12.43
N SER A 53 8.12 -13.33 -12.15
CA SER A 53 7.68 -12.30 -13.10
C SER A 53 8.43 -10.98 -12.90
N ALA A 54 8.59 -10.20 -13.97
CA ALA A 54 9.21 -8.89 -13.88
C ALA A 54 8.25 -7.89 -13.18
N VAL A 55 8.67 -7.34 -12.04
CA VAL A 55 7.90 -6.36 -11.26
C VAL A 55 8.65 -5.03 -11.27
N THR A 56 7.95 -3.94 -11.61
CA THR A 56 8.47 -2.57 -11.50
C THR A 56 7.74 -1.86 -10.36
N VAL A 57 8.48 -1.26 -9.43
CA VAL A 57 7.93 -0.54 -8.28
C VAL A 57 8.34 0.93 -8.38
N PHE A 58 7.36 1.83 -8.25
CA PHE A 58 7.59 3.27 -8.18
C PHE A 58 7.11 3.81 -6.84
N THR A 59 7.98 4.52 -6.15
CA THR A 59 7.65 5.21 -4.90
C THR A 59 6.97 6.56 -5.17
N GLN A 60 6.24 7.07 -4.17
CA GLN A 60 5.61 8.39 -4.25
C GLN A 60 6.62 9.50 -4.58
N HIS A 61 7.82 9.45 -3.99
CA HIS A 61 8.88 10.42 -4.23
C HIS A 61 9.40 10.34 -5.67
N GLU A 62 9.49 9.15 -6.25
CA GLU A 62 9.89 8.99 -7.64
C GLU A 62 8.82 9.56 -8.56
N ILE A 63 7.55 9.20 -8.35
CA ILE A 63 6.42 9.69 -9.13
C ILE A 63 6.37 11.23 -9.12
N SER A 64 6.53 11.86 -7.94
CA SER A 64 6.49 13.32 -7.81
C SER A 64 7.63 14.04 -8.54
N ARG A 65 8.78 13.37 -8.74
CA ARG A 65 9.93 13.93 -9.47
C ARG A 65 9.88 13.70 -10.98
N MET A 66 9.06 12.77 -11.46
CA MET A 66 9.00 12.45 -12.89
C MET A 66 8.20 13.46 -13.70
N GLY A 67 7.34 14.26 -13.06
CA GLY A 67 6.51 15.26 -13.76
C GLY A 67 5.50 14.63 -14.72
N LEU A 68 5.01 13.43 -14.39
CA LEU A 68 4.02 12.71 -15.19
C LEU A 68 2.62 13.16 -14.76
N ASP A 69 1.76 13.40 -15.74
CA ASP A 69 0.40 13.87 -15.51
C ASP A 69 -0.61 12.72 -15.50
N THR A 70 -0.26 11.59 -16.12
CA THR A 70 -1.16 10.45 -16.29
C THR A 70 -0.51 9.12 -15.97
N LEU A 71 -1.34 8.14 -15.60
CA LEU A 71 -0.89 6.77 -15.38
C LEU A 71 -0.35 6.15 -16.69
N GLY A 72 -0.89 6.51 -17.85
CA GLY A 72 -0.42 6.01 -19.15
C GLY A 72 1.03 6.40 -19.43
N GLU A 73 1.41 7.63 -19.10
CA GLU A 73 2.81 8.09 -19.20
C GLU A 73 3.74 7.31 -18.26
N LEU A 74 3.29 7.02 -17.04
CA LEU A 74 4.04 6.19 -16.10
C LEU A 74 4.22 4.76 -16.64
N MET A 75 3.18 4.19 -17.25
CA MET A 75 3.24 2.85 -17.83
C MET A 75 4.19 2.77 -19.02
N ASN A 76 4.41 3.86 -19.77
CA ASN A 76 5.40 3.91 -20.85
C ASN A 76 6.85 3.78 -20.36
N LEU A 77 7.10 3.96 -19.07
CA LEU A 77 8.40 3.74 -18.44
C LEU A 77 8.61 2.29 -17.98
N VAL A 78 7.57 1.47 -18.00
CA VAL A 78 7.63 0.06 -17.59
C VAL A 78 8.03 -0.79 -18.80
N PRO A 79 9.13 -1.57 -18.73
CA PRO A 79 9.53 -2.46 -19.82
C PRO A 79 8.41 -3.41 -20.23
N GLY A 80 8.11 -3.49 -21.52
CA GLY A 80 7.07 -4.36 -22.06
C GLY A 80 5.64 -3.81 -22.01
N PHE A 81 5.45 -2.57 -21.54
CA PHE A 81 4.17 -1.86 -21.59
C PHE A 81 4.21 -0.70 -22.60
N GLN A 82 3.07 -0.48 -23.26
CA GLN A 82 2.82 0.71 -24.09
C GLN A 82 1.40 1.19 -23.81
N SER A 83 1.26 2.44 -23.39
CA SER A 83 -0.02 3.13 -23.30
C SER A 83 -0.31 3.82 -24.63
N TYR A 84 -1.51 3.60 -25.18
CA TYR A 84 -2.02 4.26 -26.38
C TYR A 84 -2.65 5.61 -26.07
#